data_AF-A0ABD5Z797-F1
#
_entry.id   AF-A0ABD5Z797-F1
#
_cell.length_a   1.000
_cell.length_b   1.000
_cell.length_c   1.000
_cell.angle_alpha   90.00
_cell.angle_beta   90.00
_cell.angle_gamma   90.00
#
_symmetry.space_group_name_H-M   'P 1'
#
loop_
_entity.id
_entity.type
_entity.pdbx_description
1 polymer ?
#
loop_
_entity_poly.entity_id
_entity_poly.type
_entity_poly.pdbx_seq_one_letter_code
_entity_poly.pdbx_strand_id
1 'polypeptide(L)' 'MAPDTQAVPGTADHEVMAAVDDDGAEERLIIADVESEEAWLSMPTTGSTSLRAWE' A
#
# COMPACT_ATOMS: atom_id res chain seq x y z
N MET A 1 -9.27 -8.21 20.56
CA MET A 1 -9.26 -9.01 19.32
C MET A 1 -8.16 -8.42 18.46
N ALA A 2 -7.03 -9.11 18.29
CA ALA A 2 -6.04 -8.67 17.31
C ALA A 2 -6.60 -9.01 15.92
N PRO A 3 -6.43 -8.16 14.90
CA PRO A 3 -6.80 -8.54 13.55
C PRO A 3 -5.91 -9.70 13.11
N ASP A 4 -6.51 -10.79 12.66
CA ASP A 4 -5.81 -11.89 12.02
C ASP A 4 -5.19 -11.36 10.71
N THR A 5 -3.94 -10.87 10.78
CA THR A 5 -3.17 -10.55 9.59
C THR A 5 -2.79 -11.87 8.92
N GLN A 6 -3.61 -12.32 7.98
CA GLN A 6 -3.24 -13.41 7.08
C GLN A 6 -2.11 -12.93 6.18
N ALA A 7 -0.90 -13.45 6.41
CA ALA A 7 0.17 -13.35 5.45
C ALA A 7 -0.22 -14.15 4.21
N VAL A 8 -0.43 -13.45 3.08
CA VAL A 8 -0.54 -14.10 1.78
C VAL A 8 0.83 -14.72 1.45
N PRO A 9 0.90 -15.99 1.03
CA PRO A 9 2.15 -16.57 0.58
C PRO A 9 2.61 -15.82 -0.67
N GLY A 10 3.60 -14.94 -0.50
CA GLY A 10 4.29 -14.31 -1.62
C GLY A 10 5.04 -15.40 -2.39
N THR A 11 4.83 -15.47 -3.69
CA THR A 11 5.79 -16.12 -4.58
C THR A 11 7.11 -15.39 -4.39
N ALA A 12 8.14 -16.09 -3.91
CA ALA A 12 9.44 -15.50 -3.55
C ALA A 12 10.19 -14.83 -4.73
N ASP A 13 9.61 -14.89 -5.93
CA ASP A 13 10.09 -14.35 -7.20
C ASP A 13 9.32 -13.09 -7.64
N HIS A 14 8.63 -12.40 -6.72
CA HIS A 14 7.93 -11.15 -7.01
C HIS A 14 8.27 -10.10 -5.94
N GLU A 15 9.02 -9.08 -6.34
CA GLU A 15 9.31 -7.92 -5.50
C GLU A 15 8.15 -6.91 -5.50
N VAL A 16 7.64 -6.58 -4.31
CA VAL A 16 6.56 -5.59 -4.14
C VAL A 16 7.12 -4.34 -3.47
N MET A 17 6.91 -3.20 -4.10
CA MET A 17 7.30 -1.88 -3.63
C MET A 17 6.09 -1.07 -3.21
N ALA A 18 6.25 -0.28 -2.15
CA ALA A 18 5.24 0.67 -1.69
C ALA A 18 5.84 2.08 -1.58
N ALA A 19 5.16 3.07 -2.14
CA ALA A 19 5.60 4.46 -2.15
C ALA A 19 4.42 5.42 -2.01
N VAL A 20 4.68 6.59 -1.46
CA VAL A 20 3.72 7.69 -1.45
C VAL A 20 4.06 8.63 -2.60
N ASP A 21 3.10 8.81 -3.51
CA ASP A 21 3.14 9.77 -4.60
C ASP A 21 2.39 11.04 -4.18
N ASP A 22 3.07 12.18 -4.23
CA ASP A 22 2.50 13.49 -3.95
C ASP A 22 2.71 14.37 -5.18
N ASP A 23 1.65 14.52 -5.97
CA ASP A 23 1.63 15.35 -7.19
C ASP A 23 1.29 16.83 -6.88
N GLY A 24 1.16 17.18 -5.59
CA GLY A 24 0.78 18.51 -5.11
C GLY A 24 -0.72 18.81 -5.19
N ALA A 25 -1.51 17.95 -5.85
CA ALA A 25 -2.97 18.01 -5.82
C ALA A 25 -3.53 17.00 -4.81
N GLU A 26 -3.07 15.75 -4.84
CA GLU A 26 -3.47 14.71 -3.92
C GLU A 26 -2.34 13.72 -3.63
N GLU A 27 -2.19 13.37 -2.34
CA GLU A 27 -1.26 12.33 -1.91
C GLU A 27 -1.90 10.93 -2.05
N ARG A 28 -1.18 10.00 -2.67
CA ARG A 28 -1.63 8.63 -2.93
C ARG A 28 -0.59 7.60 -2.51
N LEU A 29 -1.04 6.51 -1.91
CA LEU A 29 -0.22 5.33 -1.65
C LEU A 29 -0.30 4.39 -2.86
N ILE A 30 0.86 4.11 -3.45
CA ILE A 30 1.05 3.18 -4.54
C ILE A 30 1.69 1.91 -4.00
N ILE A 31 1.11 0.76 -4.34
CA ILE A 31 1.70 -0.58 -4.10
C ILE A 31 1.83 -1.25 -5.46
N ALA A 32 3.03 -1.60 -5.86
CA ALA A 32 3.30 -2.18 -7.18
C ALA A 32 4.18 -3.42 -7.04
N ASP A 33 3.81 -4.48 -7.76
CA ASP A 33 4.72 -5.55 -8.12
C ASP A 33 5.63 -5.04 -9.23
N VAL A 34 6.95 -4.98 -8.99
CA VAL A 34 7.89 -4.40 -9.96
C VAL A 34 8.28 -5.36 -11.07
N GLU A 35 7.96 -6.64 -10.92
CA GLU A 35 8.29 -7.69 -11.89
C GLU A 35 7.11 -7.99 -12.83
N SER A 36 5.90 -7.54 -12.48
CA SER A 36 4.70 -7.70 -13.29
C SER A 36 4.17 -6.37 -13.83
N GLU A 37 4.00 -6.29 -15.15
CA GLU A 37 3.34 -5.15 -15.79
C GLU A 37 1.87 -5.06 -15.34
N GLU A 38 1.38 -3.82 -15.17
CA GLU A 38 -0.01 -3.50 -14.81
C GLU A 38 -0.49 -4.08 -13.45
N ALA A 39 0.40 -4.67 -12.65
CA ALA A 39 0.10 -5.22 -11.32
C ALA A 39 0.38 -4.17 -10.23
N TRP A 40 -0.46 -3.14 -10.17
CA TRP A 40 -0.34 -2.08 -9.17
C TRP A 40 -1.70 -1.61 -8.65
N LEU A 41 -1.68 -1.07 -7.44
CA LEU A 41 -2.82 -0.45 -6.77
C LEU A 41 -2.44 0.97 -6.34
N SER A 42 -3.39 1.90 -6.45
CA SER A 42 -3.26 3.26 -5.97
C SER A 42 -4.48 3.66 -5.16
N MET A 43 -4.26 4.24 -3.99
CA MET A 43 -5.32 4.68 -3.09
C MET A 43 -5.00 6.04 -2.48
N PRO A 44 -5.99 6.95 -2.36
CA PRO A 44 -5.78 8.26 -1.74
C PRO A 44 -5.44 8.10 -0.25
N THR A 45 -4.45 8.84 0.24
CA THR A 45 -4.06 8.79 1.65
C THR A 45 -5.01 9.58 2.56
N THR A 46 -5.82 10.47 1.98
CA THR A 46 -6.81 11.30 2.70
C THR A 46 -7.89 10.51 3.42
N GLY A 47 -8.18 9.28 2.96
CA GLY A 47 -9.09 8.36 3.63
C GLY A 47 -8.45 7.56 4.78
N SER A 48 -7.13 7.67 4.95
CA SER A 48 -6.40 6.98 6.00
C SER A 48 -6.50 7.73 7.33
N THR A 49 -6.72 7.00 8.41
CA THR A 49 -6.68 7.59 9.76
C THR A 49 -5.25 7.57 10.28
N SER A 50 -4.75 8.72 10.74
CA SER A 50 -3.47 8.81 11.45
C SER A 50 -3.45 7.88 12.67
N LEU A 51 -2.35 7.15 12.89
CA LEU A 51 -2.20 6.29 14.07
C LEU A 51 -2.45 7.03 15.40
N ARG A 52 -2.11 8.32 15.49
CA ARG A 52 -2.38 9.14 16.69
C ARG A 52 -3.86 9.34 16.98
N ALA A 53 -4.73 9.22 15.97
CA ALA A 53 -6.17 9.33 16.14
C ALA A 53 -6.81 8.04 16.70
N TRP A 54 -6.02 6.98 16.90
CA TRP A 54 -6.44 5.72 17.53
C TRP A 54 -6.05 5.64 19.01
N GLU A 55 -5.37 6.66 19.55
CA GLU A 55 -5.10 6.80 20.99
C GLU A 55 -6.39 7.06 21.78
#